data_AF-A0A920TMH6-F1
#
_entry.id   AF-A0A920TMH6-F1
#
_cell.length_a   1.000
_cell.length_b   1.000
_cell.length_c   1.000
_cell.angle_alpha   90.00
_cell.angle_beta   90.00
_cell.angle_gamma   90.00
#
_symmetry.space_group_name_H-M   'P 1'
#
loop_
_entity.id
_entity.type
_entity.pdbx_description
1 polymer ?
#
loop_
_entity_poly.entity_id
_entity_poly.type
_entity_poly.pdbx_seq_one_letter_code
_entity_poly.pdbx_strand_id
1 'polypeptide(L)'
;MVCTYSALLEWRRVLGTAGGLVFQGDALGMFSAYDKETGERLWEFNTYTSMLAPPISFEIDGEQYVSILTGSGGGDLFGGEPLPPIEIQASLTYNNFGRLLVFKLGGQKELPIPDVRDKTIPEQVLADVSNDQIRNGESNYNQYCAVCHGFVVKSAGGLPDLRKMTKGTHDLFNKIVLEGILGSNGMAGFADVLSEDDVNNIHHYVKARAHEDREVSLGNMEAPQFTWYGVEDQ
;
A
#
# COMPACT_ATOMS: atom_id res chain seq x y z
N MET A 1 22.47 -2.86 29.16
CA MET A 1 21.77 -3.90 28.39
C MET A 1 20.70 -3.18 27.59
N VAL A 2 20.96 -2.91 26.32
CA VAL A 2 20.04 -2.15 25.46
C VAL A 2 18.97 -3.14 25.03
N CYS A 3 17.75 -2.95 25.51
CA CYS A 3 16.59 -3.71 25.04
C CYS A 3 16.26 -3.19 23.64
N THR A 4 16.93 -3.68 22.59
CA THR A 4 16.48 -3.51 21.21
C THR A 4 15.33 -4.47 20.96
N TYR A 5 14.18 -4.21 21.58
CA TYR A 5 12.93 -4.69 21.01
C TYR A 5 12.70 -3.86 19.75
N SER A 6 12.75 -4.50 18.59
CA SER A 6 12.15 -3.97 17.37
C SER A 6 10.62 -4.01 17.54
N ALA A 7 10.13 -3.20 18.48
CA ALA A 7 8.73 -2.87 18.61
C ALA A 7 8.52 -1.63 17.74
N LEU A 8 8.47 -1.85 16.43
CA LEU A 8 7.90 -0.85 15.53
C LEU A 8 6.42 -0.75 15.89
N LEU A 9 6.13 0.30 16.65
CA LEU A 9 4.81 0.76 17.05
C LEU A 9 3.98 1.05 15.80
N GLU A 10 3.21 0.07 15.33
CA GLU A 10 2.09 0.29 14.42
C GLU A 10 0.91 -0.59 14.86
N TRP A 11 0.00 -0.02 15.65
CA TRP A 11 -1.39 -0.46 15.93
C TRP A 11 -1.76 -1.95 15.77
N ARG A 12 -1.02 -2.88 16.38
CA ARG A 12 -1.37 -4.31 16.29
C ARG A 12 -2.42 -4.69 17.31
N ARG A 13 -3.59 -5.12 16.84
CA ARG A 13 -4.71 -5.57 17.68
C ARG A 13 -4.48 -7.03 18.09
N VAL A 14 -4.74 -7.35 19.35
CA VAL A 14 -4.45 -8.67 19.93
C VAL A 14 -5.68 -9.30 20.57
N LEU A 15 -5.67 -10.63 20.68
CA LEU A 15 -6.66 -11.41 21.42
C LEU A 15 -5.95 -12.23 22.51
N GLY A 16 -6.20 -11.90 23.78
CA GLY A 16 -5.78 -12.73 24.91
C GLY A 16 -6.85 -13.76 25.26
N THR A 17 -6.44 -14.97 25.63
CA THR A 17 -7.34 -16.07 26.03
C THR A 17 -7.04 -16.56 27.45
N ALA A 18 -8.01 -17.21 28.08
CA ALA A 18 -7.83 -17.83 29.40
C ALA A 18 -6.85 -19.02 29.38
N GLY A 19 -6.59 -19.60 28.20
CA GLY A 19 -5.64 -20.69 27.99
C GLY A 19 -4.16 -20.27 27.98
N GLY A 20 -3.85 -19.02 28.34
CA GLY A 20 -2.48 -18.53 28.39
C GLY A 20 -1.88 -18.13 27.04
N LEU A 21 -2.71 -17.92 26.02
CA LEU A 21 -2.27 -17.52 24.67
C LEU A 21 -2.70 -16.09 24.32
N VAL A 22 -1.83 -15.39 23.58
CA VAL A 22 -2.12 -14.12 22.89
C VAL A 22 -1.99 -14.31 21.38
N PHE A 23 -3.05 -14.04 20.64
CA PHE A 23 -3.05 -14.09 19.17
C PHE A 23 -2.88 -12.71 18.56
N GLN A 24 -2.12 -12.62 17.47
CA GLN A 24 -1.86 -11.37 16.76
C GLN A 24 -1.62 -11.64 15.27
N GLY A 25 -2.26 -10.83 14.42
CA GLY A 25 -1.89 -10.70 13.00
C GLY A 25 -0.96 -9.52 12.78
N ASP A 26 -0.13 -9.57 11.74
CA ASP A 26 0.76 -8.47 11.37
C ASP A 26 0.72 -8.03 9.90
N ALA A 27 1.44 -6.95 9.61
CA ALA A 27 1.55 -6.36 8.29
C ALA A 27 2.36 -7.22 7.31
N LEU A 28 3.20 -8.13 7.80
CA LEU A 28 4.01 -9.06 7.02
C LEU A 28 3.23 -10.33 6.64
N GLY A 29 1.97 -10.41 7.06
CA GLY A 29 1.07 -11.51 6.74
C GLY A 29 1.15 -12.68 7.72
N MET A 30 1.84 -12.54 8.85
CA MET A 30 1.95 -13.60 9.84
C MET A 30 0.83 -13.51 10.86
N PHE A 31 0.13 -14.63 11.07
CA PHE A 31 -0.78 -14.81 12.20
C PHE A 31 -0.09 -15.70 13.23
N SER A 32 0.16 -15.16 14.42
CA SER A 32 1.00 -15.77 15.44
C SER A 32 0.25 -15.94 16.76
N ALA A 33 0.63 -16.96 17.52
CA ALA A 33 0.22 -17.18 18.90
C ALA A 33 1.45 -17.13 19.80
N TYR A 34 1.32 -16.39 20.90
CA TYR A 34 2.38 -16.17 21.87
C TYR A 34 1.96 -16.69 23.25
N ASP A 35 2.92 -17.14 24.04
CA ASP A 35 2.74 -17.34 25.47
C ASP A 35 2.44 -16.00 26.14
N LYS A 36 1.37 -15.96 26.94
CA LYS A 36 0.90 -14.73 27.58
C LYS A 36 1.90 -14.16 28.61
N GLU A 37 2.66 -15.01 29.29
CA GLU A 37 3.55 -14.61 30.38
C GLU A 37 4.95 -14.26 29.87
N THR A 38 5.47 -15.04 28.92
CA THR A 38 6.85 -14.87 28.42
C THR A 38 6.93 -14.04 27.14
N GLY A 39 5.84 -13.98 26.36
CA GLY A 39 5.86 -13.40 25.01
C GLY A 39 6.55 -14.27 23.97
N GLU A 40 6.91 -15.51 24.31
CA GLU A 40 7.50 -16.47 23.36
C GLU A 40 6.49 -16.79 22.26
N ARG A 41 6.94 -16.77 20.99
CA ARG A 41 6.10 -17.19 19.87
C ARG A 41 6.03 -18.72 19.82
N LEU A 42 4.84 -19.26 20.07
CA LEU A 42 4.59 -20.70 20.15
C LEU A 42 4.12 -21.28 18.81
N TRP A 43 3.49 -20.46 17.97
CA TRP A 43 2.97 -20.87 16.68
C TRP A 43 2.87 -19.67 15.74
N GLU A 44 3.03 -19.92 14.44
CA GLU A 44 2.84 -18.93 13.39
C GLU A 44 2.30 -19.57 12.12
N PHE A 45 1.58 -18.79 11.33
CA PHE A 45 1.06 -19.17 10.03
C PHE A 45 1.10 -17.99 9.06
N ASN A 46 1.63 -18.23 7.86
CA ASN A 46 1.67 -17.22 6.81
C ASN A 46 0.33 -17.15 6.07
N THR A 47 -0.36 -16.03 6.22
CA THR A 47 -1.65 -15.75 5.58
C THR A 47 -1.50 -15.07 4.21
N TYR A 48 -0.29 -14.65 3.86
CA TYR A 48 0.06 -13.91 2.65
C TYR A 48 -0.72 -12.60 2.47
N THR A 49 -1.32 -12.05 3.53
CA THR A 49 -2.08 -10.80 3.47
C THR A 49 -1.94 -10.07 4.80
N SER A 50 -1.67 -8.77 4.77
CA SER A 50 -1.53 -7.95 5.97
C SER A 50 -2.82 -7.98 6.81
N MET A 51 -2.70 -7.88 8.13
CA MET A 51 -3.85 -7.95 9.05
C MET A 51 -3.93 -6.71 9.95
N LEU A 52 -5.03 -5.96 9.83
CA LEU A 52 -5.35 -4.83 10.71
C LEU A 52 -6.40 -5.19 11.78
N ALA A 53 -7.30 -6.13 11.48
CA ALA A 53 -8.42 -6.48 12.34
C ALA A 53 -7.97 -7.26 13.60
N PRO A 54 -8.67 -7.11 14.74
CA PRO A 54 -8.42 -7.96 15.90
C PRO A 54 -8.85 -9.41 15.58
N PRO A 55 -8.11 -10.42 16.08
CA PRO A 55 -8.62 -11.78 16.11
C PRO A 55 -9.80 -11.90 17.07
N ILE A 56 -10.67 -12.88 16.84
CA ILE A 56 -11.73 -13.30 17.78
C ILE A 56 -11.63 -14.80 18.05
N SER A 57 -12.14 -15.26 19.19
CA SER A 57 -12.32 -16.69 19.47
C SER A 57 -13.78 -16.96 19.80
N PHE A 58 -14.27 -18.12 19.38
CA PHE A 58 -15.64 -18.59 19.60
C PHE A 58 -15.65 -20.13 19.66
N GLU A 59 -16.77 -20.70 20.05
CA GLU A 59 -16.97 -22.14 20.15
C GLU A 59 -18.18 -22.56 19.30
N ILE A 60 -18.08 -23.72 18.63
CA ILE A 60 -19.19 -24.39 17.95
C ILE A 60 -19.14 -25.86 18.35
N ASP A 61 -20.25 -26.38 18.89
CA ASP A 61 -20.39 -27.79 19.28
C ASP A 61 -19.25 -28.33 20.17
N GLY A 62 -18.76 -27.50 21.10
CA GLY A 62 -17.67 -27.85 22.02
C GLY A 62 -16.26 -27.76 21.42
N GLU A 63 -16.12 -27.32 20.16
CA GLU A 63 -14.82 -27.11 19.52
C GLU A 63 -14.50 -25.61 19.44
N GLN A 64 -13.30 -25.23 19.90
CA GLN A 64 -12.84 -23.84 19.89
C GLN A 64 -12.26 -23.47 18.53
N TYR A 65 -12.63 -22.28 18.08
CA TYR A 65 -12.13 -21.64 16.88
C TYR A 65 -11.48 -20.29 17.22
N VAL A 66 -10.52 -19.90 16.40
CA VAL A 66 -9.94 -18.55 16.38
C VAL A 66 -10.02 -18.04 14.95
N SER A 67 -10.57 -16.84 14.75
CA SER A 67 -10.68 -16.26 13.41
C SER A 67 -10.11 -14.85 13.33
N ILE A 68 -9.66 -14.48 12.14
CA ILE A 68 -9.17 -13.15 11.83
C ILE A 68 -9.60 -12.76 10.42
N LEU A 69 -9.92 -11.47 10.25
CA LEU A 69 -10.08 -10.87 8.94
C LEU A 69 -8.70 -10.41 8.44
N THR A 70 -8.27 -10.96 7.31
CA THR A 70 -7.07 -10.51 6.62
C THR A 70 -7.44 -9.42 5.63
N GLY A 71 -6.56 -8.43 5.50
CA GLY A 71 -6.73 -7.27 4.64
C GLY A 71 -6.03 -6.05 5.25
N SER A 72 -5.21 -5.37 4.45
CA SER A 72 -4.78 -4.01 4.75
C SER A 72 -5.90 -3.01 4.47
N GLY A 73 -5.90 -1.88 5.17
CA GLY A 73 -6.95 -0.89 5.09
C GLY A 73 -6.68 0.29 6.01
N GLY A 74 -7.63 1.22 6.09
CA GLY A 74 -7.51 2.37 6.99
C GLY A 74 -6.28 3.24 6.66
N GLY A 75 -5.58 3.69 7.70
CA GLY A 75 -4.39 4.56 7.59
C GLY A 75 -3.32 4.05 6.63
N ASP A 76 -3.11 2.74 6.59
CA ASP A 76 -2.05 2.09 5.81
C ASP A 76 -2.22 2.32 4.29
N LEU A 77 -3.44 2.61 3.83
CA LEU A 77 -3.69 2.92 2.41
C LEU A 77 -3.19 4.30 2.00
N PHE A 78 -3.04 5.22 2.95
CA PHE A 78 -2.80 6.63 2.65
C PHE A 78 -1.32 7.04 2.70
N GLY A 79 -0.45 6.18 3.24
CA GLY A 79 0.99 6.44 3.36
C GLY A 79 1.83 6.10 2.12
N GLY A 80 1.29 5.31 1.20
CA GLY A 80 2.05 4.79 0.05
C GLY A 80 2.91 3.57 0.36
N GLU A 81 3.74 3.14 -0.61
CA GLU A 81 4.71 2.06 -0.42
C GLU A 81 5.78 2.50 0.63
N PRO A 82 6.10 1.67 1.64
CA PRO A 82 7.12 2.00 2.62
C PRO A 82 8.48 2.17 1.94
N LEU A 83 9.21 3.22 2.33
CA LEU A 83 10.57 3.45 1.83
C LEU A 83 11.59 2.63 2.64
N PRO A 84 12.67 2.14 2.00
CA PRO A 84 13.75 1.48 2.72
C PRO A 84 14.28 2.31 3.90
N PRO A 85 14.65 1.70 5.04
CA PRO A 85 14.82 0.26 5.26
C PRO A 85 13.55 -0.46 5.79
N ILE A 86 12.37 0.13 5.67
CA ILE A 86 11.12 -0.45 6.21
C ILE A 86 10.70 -1.67 5.36
N GLU A 87 10.32 -2.76 6.02
CA GLU A 87 9.88 -3.98 5.35
C GLU A 87 8.57 -3.77 4.55
N ILE A 88 8.47 -4.45 3.41
CA ILE A 88 7.32 -4.37 2.53
C ILE A 88 6.19 -5.24 3.09
N GLN A 89 5.03 -4.62 3.28
CA GLN A 89 3.82 -5.29 3.76
C GLN A 89 3.40 -6.42 2.80
N ALA A 90 2.85 -7.52 3.34
CA ALA A 90 2.38 -8.65 2.54
C ALA A 90 1.38 -8.23 1.46
N SER A 91 0.48 -7.29 1.74
CA SER A 91 -0.49 -6.78 0.75
C SER A 91 0.14 -6.05 -0.44
N LEU A 92 1.36 -5.53 -0.30
CA LEU A 92 2.15 -4.94 -1.40
C LEU A 92 2.94 -5.98 -2.19
N THR A 93 3.12 -7.18 -1.64
CA THR A 93 3.81 -8.31 -2.27
C THR A 93 2.85 -9.28 -2.94
N TYR A 94 1.74 -9.63 -2.29
CA TYR A 94 0.81 -10.70 -2.70
C TYR A 94 -0.60 -10.19 -3.07
N ASN A 95 -0.75 -8.87 -3.18
CA ASN A 95 -2.03 -8.15 -3.29
C ASN A 95 -2.91 -8.26 -2.03
N ASN A 96 -3.87 -7.35 -1.93
CA ASN A 96 -4.74 -7.22 -0.75
C ASN A 96 -6.06 -8.01 -0.90
N PHE A 97 -5.99 -9.34 -0.95
CA PHE A 97 -7.18 -10.18 -1.05
C PHE A 97 -7.80 -10.40 0.33
N GLY A 98 -8.85 -9.63 0.66
CA GLY A 98 -9.55 -9.74 1.93
C GLY A 98 -10.17 -11.13 2.15
N ARG A 99 -9.88 -11.77 3.28
CA ARG A 99 -10.37 -13.12 3.62
C ARG A 99 -10.78 -13.20 5.09
N LEU A 100 -11.76 -14.05 5.38
CA LEU A 100 -11.99 -14.56 6.74
C LEU A 100 -11.22 -15.87 6.88
N LEU A 101 -10.21 -15.88 7.74
CA LEU A 101 -9.48 -17.09 8.10
C LEU A 101 -9.95 -17.58 9.45
N VAL A 102 -10.20 -18.89 9.54
CA VAL A 102 -10.67 -19.56 10.76
C VAL A 102 -9.76 -20.75 11.04
N PHE A 103 -9.21 -20.80 12.25
CA PHE A 103 -8.27 -21.78 12.72
C PHE A 103 -8.90 -22.61 13.85
N LYS A 104 -8.52 -23.88 13.91
CA LYS A 104 -8.81 -24.80 15.01
C LYS A 104 -7.69 -25.83 15.17
N LEU A 105 -7.65 -26.50 16.31
CA LEU A 105 -6.72 -27.61 16.52
C LEU A 105 -6.97 -28.73 15.50
N GLY A 106 -5.90 -29.27 14.92
CA GLY A 106 -5.99 -30.32 13.90
C GLY A 106 -6.56 -29.88 12.54
N GLY A 107 -6.76 -28.58 12.30
CA GLY A 107 -7.16 -28.07 10.98
C GLY A 107 -6.09 -28.35 9.91
N GLN A 108 -6.50 -28.91 8.77
CA GLN A 108 -5.60 -29.32 7.68
C GLN A 108 -5.87 -28.59 6.35
N LYS A 109 -6.76 -27.59 6.35
CA LYS A 109 -7.07 -26.85 5.12
C LYS A 109 -5.87 -25.99 4.73
N GLU A 110 -5.36 -26.21 3.52
CA GLU A 110 -4.27 -25.43 2.96
C GLU A 110 -4.78 -24.08 2.44
N LEU A 111 -3.95 -23.04 2.63
CA LEU A 111 -4.17 -21.73 2.04
C LEU A 111 -3.37 -21.64 0.74
N PRO A 112 -4.01 -21.38 -0.43
CA PRO A 112 -3.28 -21.20 -1.67
C PRO A 112 -2.30 -20.02 -1.57
N ILE A 113 -1.06 -20.25 -2.00
CA ILE A 113 -0.03 -19.22 -2.10
C ILE A 113 -0.44 -18.26 -3.23
N PRO A 114 -0.62 -16.96 -2.95
CA PRO A 114 -0.97 -15.99 -3.98
C PRO A 114 0.21 -15.69 -4.90
N ASP A 115 -0.09 -15.24 -6.12
CA ASP A 115 0.91 -14.70 -7.03
C ASP A 115 1.53 -13.41 -6.47
N VAL A 116 2.81 -13.22 -6.78
CA VAL A 116 3.51 -11.96 -6.49
C VAL A 116 2.97 -10.86 -7.39
N ARG A 117 2.69 -9.70 -6.81
CA ARG A 117 2.21 -8.51 -7.50
C ARG A 117 3.22 -8.09 -8.57
N ASP A 118 2.72 -7.89 -9.78
CA ASP A 118 3.48 -7.24 -10.84
C ASP A 118 3.79 -5.78 -10.45
N LYS A 119 5.08 -5.47 -10.33
CA LYS A 119 5.62 -4.13 -10.04
C LYS A 119 6.19 -3.43 -11.28
N THR A 120 6.06 -4.01 -12.47
CA THR A 120 6.57 -3.39 -13.71
C THR A 120 5.89 -2.06 -13.96
N ILE A 121 6.70 -1.03 -14.22
CA ILE A 121 6.26 0.30 -14.60
C ILE A 121 6.36 0.42 -16.14
N PRO A 122 5.26 0.74 -16.85
CA PRO A 122 5.29 0.90 -18.29
C PRO A 122 6.13 2.12 -18.69
N GLU A 123 6.71 2.07 -19.89
CA GLU A 123 7.40 3.20 -20.49
C GLU A 123 6.46 4.40 -20.65
N GLN A 124 6.98 5.60 -20.38
CA GLN A 124 6.22 6.84 -20.37
C GLN A 124 6.58 7.70 -21.59
N VAL A 125 5.57 8.32 -22.20
CA VAL A 125 5.79 9.39 -23.17
C VAL A 125 5.84 10.71 -22.41
N LEU A 126 7.06 11.23 -22.26
CA LEU A 126 7.33 12.50 -21.61
C LEU A 126 7.01 13.67 -22.57
N ALA A 127 6.55 14.78 -21.99
CA ALA A 127 6.37 16.03 -22.71
C ALA A 127 7.62 16.91 -22.51
N ASP A 128 7.89 17.77 -23.48
CA ASP A 128 8.90 18.82 -23.36
C ASP A 128 8.28 19.99 -22.57
N VAL A 129 8.52 20.00 -21.26
CA VAL A 129 7.95 20.97 -20.31
C VAL A 129 9.04 21.43 -19.34
N SER A 130 8.92 22.65 -18.81
CA SER A 130 9.91 23.16 -17.85
C SER A 130 9.84 22.45 -16.51
N ASN A 131 10.92 22.50 -15.74
CA ASN A 131 10.92 21.99 -14.36
C ASN A 131 9.91 22.75 -13.49
N ASP A 132 9.63 24.02 -13.78
CA ASP A 132 8.58 24.77 -13.08
C ASP A 132 7.19 24.15 -13.28
N GLN A 133 6.86 23.68 -14.48
CA GLN A 133 5.60 22.97 -14.72
C GLN A 133 5.54 21.66 -13.93
N ILE A 134 6.64 20.92 -13.88
CA ILE A 134 6.72 19.68 -13.10
C ILE A 134 6.61 19.96 -11.59
N ARG A 135 7.27 21.01 -11.08
CA ARG A 135 7.15 21.45 -9.67
C ARG A 135 5.73 21.85 -9.30
N ASN A 136 5.05 22.59 -10.16
CA ASN A 136 3.65 22.96 -9.94
C ASN A 136 2.77 21.70 -9.90
N GLY A 137 3.05 20.73 -10.77
CA GLY A 137 2.43 19.42 -10.76
C GLY A 137 2.67 18.64 -9.47
N GLU A 138 3.92 18.63 -8.97
CA GLU A 138 4.31 18.01 -7.71
C GLU A 138 3.54 18.63 -6.53
N SER A 139 3.47 19.97 -6.47
CA SER A 139 2.77 20.69 -5.40
C SER A 139 1.30 20.32 -5.35
N ASN A 140 0.61 20.41 -6.49
CA ASN A 140 -0.80 20.08 -6.58
C ASN A 140 -1.05 18.57 -6.35
N TYR A 141 -0.17 17.69 -6.84
CA TYR A 141 -0.26 16.26 -6.57
C TYR A 141 -0.18 15.97 -5.07
N ASN A 142 0.79 16.58 -4.38
CA ASN A 142 0.96 16.39 -2.93
C ASN A 142 -0.24 16.90 -2.14
N GLN A 143 -0.87 17.97 -2.59
CA GLN A 143 -2.03 18.56 -1.94
C GLN A 143 -3.32 17.74 -2.15
N TYR A 144 -3.57 17.23 -3.36
CA TYR A 144 -4.88 16.67 -3.72
C TYR A 144 -4.88 15.16 -3.97
N CYS A 145 -3.75 14.58 -4.36
CA CYS A 145 -3.69 13.21 -4.88
C CYS A 145 -2.92 12.26 -3.96
N ALA A 146 -1.85 12.74 -3.33
CA ALA A 146 -0.90 11.90 -2.60
C ALA A 146 -1.53 11.11 -1.45
N VAL A 147 -2.55 11.66 -0.80
CA VAL A 147 -3.26 10.94 0.27
C VAL A 147 -3.85 9.62 -0.23
N CYS A 148 -4.34 9.55 -1.47
CA CYS A 148 -4.96 8.34 -2.02
C CYS A 148 -3.98 7.52 -2.88
N HIS A 149 -3.16 8.20 -3.68
CA HIS A 149 -2.27 7.55 -4.65
C HIS A 149 -0.85 7.33 -4.12
N GLY A 150 -0.60 7.69 -2.86
CA GLY A 150 0.66 7.55 -2.16
C GLY A 150 1.60 8.73 -2.39
N PHE A 151 2.46 8.99 -1.39
CA PHE A 151 3.52 9.98 -1.52
C PHE A 151 4.48 9.61 -2.65
N VAL A 152 5.04 10.63 -3.30
CA VAL A 152 5.94 10.48 -4.47
C VAL A 152 5.40 9.53 -5.56
N VAL A 153 4.07 9.44 -5.67
CA VAL A 153 3.33 8.61 -6.63
C VAL A 153 3.47 7.10 -6.39
N LYS A 154 3.83 6.68 -5.17
CA LYS A 154 4.00 5.27 -4.80
C LYS A 154 2.80 4.77 -4.00
N SER A 155 1.82 4.16 -4.67
CA SER A 155 0.61 3.62 -4.01
C SER A 155 0.92 2.52 -2.98
N ALA A 156 0.16 2.52 -1.87
CA ALA A 156 0.14 1.45 -0.85
C ALA A 156 -0.58 0.16 -1.32
N GLY A 157 -1.01 0.12 -2.58
CA GLY A 157 -1.48 -1.07 -3.25
C GLY A 157 -2.97 -1.39 -3.11
N GLY A 158 -3.70 -0.69 -2.23
CA GLY A 158 -5.17 -0.75 -2.17
C GLY A 158 -5.87 0.20 -3.17
N LEU A 159 -5.17 1.24 -3.64
CA LEU A 159 -5.63 2.16 -4.68
C LEU A 159 -4.72 2.07 -5.92
N PRO A 160 -5.18 2.51 -7.11
CA PRO A 160 -4.37 2.46 -8.32
C PRO A 160 -3.03 3.18 -8.18
N ASP A 161 -1.95 2.54 -8.63
CA ASP A 161 -0.63 3.15 -8.77
C ASP A 161 -0.59 3.96 -10.07
N LEU A 162 -0.53 5.28 -9.96
CA LEU A 162 -0.60 6.17 -11.13
C LEU A 162 0.62 6.05 -12.05
N ARG A 163 1.74 5.48 -11.57
CA ARG A 163 2.90 5.19 -12.41
C ARG A 163 2.61 4.07 -13.42
N LYS A 164 1.60 3.25 -13.15
CA LYS A 164 1.18 2.11 -13.99
C LYS A 164 0.01 2.43 -14.92
N MET A 165 -0.30 3.70 -15.15
CA MET A 165 -1.39 4.09 -16.05
C MET A 165 -1.22 3.49 -17.46
N THR A 166 -2.34 3.05 -18.03
CA THR A 166 -2.38 2.62 -19.43
C THR A 166 -2.47 3.81 -20.36
N LYS A 167 -2.22 3.60 -21.66
CA LYS A 167 -2.47 4.63 -22.68
C LYS A 167 -3.90 5.19 -22.60
N GLY A 168 -4.91 4.31 -22.48
CA GLY A 168 -6.31 4.74 -22.37
C GLY A 168 -6.58 5.56 -21.11
N THR A 169 -5.93 5.24 -19.99
CA THR A 169 -6.03 6.03 -18.76
C THR A 169 -5.38 7.41 -18.92
N HIS A 170 -4.23 7.49 -19.59
CA HIS A 170 -3.60 8.76 -19.92
C HIS A 170 -4.45 9.62 -20.86
N ASP A 171 -5.05 9.02 -21.89
CA ASP A 171 -5.92 9.73 -22.86
C ASP A 171 -7.17 10.32 -22.18
N LEU A 172 -7.59 9.75 -21.04
CA LEU A 172 -8.76 10.17 -20.27
C LEU A 172 -8.41 10.96 -19.01
N PHE A 173 -7.14 11.33 -18.78
CA PHE A 173 -6.67 11.87 -17.50
C PHE A 173 -7.48 13.10 -17.03
N ASN A 174 -7.67 14.09 -17.90
CA ASN A 174 -8.47 15.28 -17.57
C ASN A 174 -9.94 14.94 -17.29
N LYS A 175 -10.54 13.98 -18.00
CA LYS A 175 -11.91 13.54 -17.72
C LYS A 175 -12.03 12.82 -16.38
N ILE A 176 -11.02 12.04 -16.01
CA ILE A 176 -10.98 11.35 -14.72
C ILE A 176 -10.86 12.37 -13.59
N VAL A 177 -9.93 13.32 -13.70
CA VAL A 177 -9.58 14.23 -12.61
C VAL A 177 -10.54 15.42 -12.52
N LEU A 178 -10.92 16.04 -13.63
CA LEU A 178 -11.80 17.21 -13.61
C LEU A 178 -13.28 16.81 -13.61
N GLU A 179 -13.68 15.95 -14.56
CA GLU A 179 -15.09 15.57 -14.74
C GLU A 179 -15.53 14.44 -13.80
N GLY A 180 -14.60 13.77 -13.12
CA GLY A 180 -14.92 12.72 -12.14
C GLY A 180 -15.59 11.49 -12.77
N ILE A 181 -15.22 11.11 -13.99
CA ILE A 181 -15.86 9.96 -14.69
C ILE A 181 -15.69 8.61 -13.95
N LEU A 182 -14.80 8.55 -12.96
CA LEU A 182 -14.60 7.41 -12.07
C LEU A 182 -15.18 7.63 -10.66
N GLY A 183 -16.08 8.62 -10.49
CA GLY A 183 -16.70 8.97 -9.21
C GLY A 183 -17.46 7.82 -8.56
N SER A 184 -18.12 6.96 -9.34
CA SER A 184 -18.78 5.76 -8.82
C SER A 184 -17.81 4.76 -8.17
N ASN A 185 -16.53 4.83 -8.50
CA ASN A 185 -15.48 3.98 -7.96
C ASN A 185 -14.71 4.68 -6.81
N GLY A 186 -15.15 5.87 -6.39
CA GLY A 186 -14.52 6.65 -5.32
C GLY A 186 -13.47 7.65 -5.77
N MET A 187 -13.23 7.83 -7.08
CA MET A 187 -12.32 8.86 -7.60
C MET A 187 -13.08 10.16 -7.88
N ALA A 188 -12.95 11.14 -6.99
CA ALA A 188 -13.64 12.42 -7.09
C ALA A 188 -13.22 13.22 -8.34
N GLY A 189 -14.12 14.09 -8.80
CA GLY A 189 -13.77 15.18 -9.72
C GLY A 189 -13.30 16.40 -8.92
N PHE A 190 -12.37 17.17 -9.48
CA PHE A 190 -11.65 18.26 -8.81
C PHE A 190 -11.79 19.60 -9.56
N ALA A 191 -12.75 19.73 -10.48
CA ALA A 191 -12.93 20.96 -11.28
C ALA A 191 -13.30 22.21 -10.46
N ASP A 192 -13.65 22.05 -9.19
CA ASP A 192 -13.91 23.14 -8.25
C ASP A 192 -12.64 23.72 -7.60
N VAL A 193 -11.52 22.98 -7.63
CA VAL A 193 -10.26 23.36 -6.97
C VAL A 193 -9.02 23.29 -7.87
N LEU A 194 -9.10 22.67 -9.04
CA LEU A 194 -8.01 22.54 -10.02
C LEU A 194 -8.44 23.04 -11.40
N SER A 195 -7.57 23.82 -12.04
CA SER A 195 -7.71 24.17 -13.45
C SER A 195 -7.22 23.05 -14.38
N GLU A 196 -7.51 23.16 -15.67
CA GLU A 196 -6.97 22.21 -16.67
C GLU A 196 -5.44 22.25 -16.72
N ASP A 197 -4.82 23.43 -16.60
CA ASP A 197 -3.37 23.58 -16.56
C ASP A 197 -2.76 22.93 -15.31
N ASP A 198 -3.43 23.03 -14.15
CA ASP A 198 -2.99 22.34 -12.94
C ASP A 198 -3.00 20.82 -13.13
N VAL A 199 -4.06 20.27 -13.72
CA VAL A 199 -4.17 18.82 -13.96
C VAL A 199 -3.16 18.36 -15.00
N ASN A 200 -2.91 19.14 -16.05
CA ASN A 200 -1.86 18.84 -17.02
C ASN A 200 -0.47 18.81 -16.34
N ASN A 201 -0.17 19.77 -15.47
CA ASN A 201 1.07 19.79 -14.69
C ASN A 201 1.19 18.56 -13.76
N ILE A 202 0.11 18.18 -13.06
CA ILE A 202 0.07 16.94 -12.27
C ILE A 202 0.38 15.72 -13.15
N HIS A 203 -0.19 15.67 -14.36
CA HIS A 203 0.04 14.57 -15.30
C HIS A 203 1.50 14.50 -15.73
N HIS A 204 2.14 15.64 -16.00
CA HIS A 204 3.57 15.72 -16.30
C HIS A 204 4.43 15.21 -15.14
N TYR A 205 4.12 15.65 -13.91
CA TYR A 205 4.81 15.16 -12.71
C TYR A 205 4.67 13.63 -12.53
N VAL A 206 3.47 13.09 -12.66
CA VAL A 206 3.24 11.64 -12.53
C VAL A 206 4.03 10.85 -13.58
N LYS A 207 4.05 11.32 -14.84
CA LYS A 207 4.84 10.70 -15.91
C LYS A 207 6.34 10.76 -15.65
N ALA A 208 6.84 11.91 -15.17
CA ALA A 208 8.25 12.08 -14.83
C ALA A 208 8.67 11.14 -13.68
N ARG A 209 7.88 11.08 -12.61
CA ARG A 209 8.09 10.12 -11.49
C ARG A 209 8.07 8.67 -11.96
N ALA A 210 7.12 8.31 -12.81
CA ALA A 210 7.00 6.96 -13.36
C ALA A 210 8.21 6.60 -14.23
N HIS A 211 8.70 7.53 -15.04
CA HIS A 211 9.90 7.34 -15.84
C HIS A 211 11.14 7.10 -14.97
N GLU A 212 11.40 7.96 -13.98
CA GLU A 212 12.57 7.80 -13.10
C GLU A 212 12.55 6.49 -12.30
N ASP A 213 11.40 6.17 -11.67
CA ASP A 213 11.28 4.92 -10.92
C ASP A 213 11.46 3.69 -11.82
N ARG A 214 11.03 3.78 -13.09
CA ARG A 214 11.27 2.74 -14.09
C ARG A 214 12.77 2.62 -14.40
N GLU A 215 13.46 3.71 -14.70
CA GLU A 215 14.89 3.68 -15.02
C GLU A 215 15.74 3.15 -13.86
N VAL A 216 15.37 3.49 -12.62
CA VAL A 216 15.98 2.91 -11.42
C VAL A 216 15.71 1.40 -11.35
N SER A 217 14.49 0.96 -11.61
CA SER A 217 14.15 -0.48 -11.61
C SER A 217 14.89 -1.29 -12.68
N LEU A 218 15.28 -0.64 -13.78
CA LEU A 218 16.05 -1.23 -14.87
C LEU A 218 17.57 -1.17 -14.64
N GLY A 219 18.03 -0.47 -13.60
CA GLY A 219 19.45 -0.25 -13.32
C GLY A 219 20.11 0.81 -14.22
N ASN A 220 19.33 1.59 -14.96
CA ASN A 220 19.82 2.69 -15.80
C ASN A 220 20.09 3.97 -14.99
N MET A 221 19.56 4.05 -13.77
CA MET A 221 19.70 5.16 -12.85
C MET A 221 19.94 4.63 -11.43
N GLU A 222 20.82 5.27 -10.67
CA GLU A 222 21.17 4.81 -9.31
C GLU A 222 20.05 5.12 -8.30
N ALA A 223 19.46 6.31 -8.38
CA ALA A 223 18.37 6.75 -7.53
C ALA A 223 17.47 7.76 -8.26
N PRO A 224 16.16 7.79 -7.96
CA PRO A 224 15.26 8.74 -8.60
C PRO A 224 15.39 10.13 -7.96
N GLN A 225 14.99 11.16 -8.69
CA GLN A 225 14.79 12.50 -8.13
C GLN A 225 13.44 12.52 -7.40
N PHE A 226 13.48 12.58 -6.08
CA PHE A 226 12.25 12.57 -5.28
C PHE A 226 11.43 13.85 -5.38
N THR A 227 12.04 14.96 -5.81
CA THR A 227 11.41 16.28 -5.89
C THR A 227 12.03 17.14 -6.99
N TRP A 228 11.23 17.94 -7.67
CA TRP A 228 11.70 18.93 -8.63
C TRP A 228 12.01 20.27 -7.97
N TYR A 229 11.70 20.46 -6.68
CA TYR A 229 12.10 21.67 -5.97
C TYR A 229 13.63 21.81 -5.95
N GLY A 230 14.14 22.95 -6.43
CA GLY A 230 15.58 23.23 -6.47
C GLY A 230 16.34 22.68 -7.69
N VAL A 231 15.64 22.09 -8.67
CA VAL A 231 16.25 21.48 -9.87
C VAL A 231 16.24 22.46 -11.06
N GLU A 232 17.37 23.07 -11.42
CA GLU A 232 17.44 24.01 -12.55
C GLU A 232 17.06 23.36 -13.88
N ASP A 233 16.42 24.12 -14.78
CA ASP A 233 16.13 23.67 -16.16
C ASP A 233 17.45 23.30 -16.86
N GLN A 234 17.49 22.14 -17.53
CA GLN A 234 18.63 21.71 -18.34
C GLN A 234 18.48 22.17 -19.79
#